data_AF-A0AB36ICR3-F1
#
_entry.id   AF-A0AB36ICR3-F1
#
_cell.length_a   1.000
_cell.length_b   1.000
_cell.length_c   1.000
_cell.angle_alpha   90.00
_cell.angle_beta   90.00
_cell.angle_gamma   90.00
#
_symmetry.space_group_name_H-M   'P 1'
#
loop_
_entity.id
_entity.type
_entity.pdbx_description
1 polymer ?
#
loop_
_entity_poly.entity_id
_entity_poly.type
_entity_poly.pdbx_seq_one_letter_code
_entity_poly.pdbx_strand_id
1 'polypeptide(L)'
;MEAAKVLAGHSIESISDVVGRFDSRESREHSDIAREWLMITGQSSALTWSYFLMLVGVPGVKADRMIVRFVTHVLERPKEISRHEASRLIEEVADIMCVNYIYLDHNIWRFQSGRPYLQEDSSPFE
;
A
#
# COMPACT_ATOMS: atom_id res chain seq x y z
N MET A 1 -11.00 5.54 18.84
CA MET A 1 -12.45 5.84 18.73
C MET A 1 -12.74 6.80 17.58
N GLU A 2 -11.88 7.78 17.27
CA GLU A 2 -12.11 8.75 16.19
C GLU A 2 -12.17 8.16 14.78
N ALA A 3 -11.27 7.23 14.43
CA ALA A 3 -11.30 6.55 13.12
C ALA A 3 -12.61 5.78 12.88
N ALA A 4 -13.12 5.10 13.92
CA ALA A 4 -14.40 4.41 13.84
C ALA A 4 -15.58 5.37 13.64
N LYS A 5 -15.54 6.58 14.23
CA LYS A 5 -16.56 7.61 13.99
C LYS A 5 -16.53 8.13 12.56
N VAL A 6 -15.34 8.35 12.00
CA VAL A 6 -15.19 8.75 10.58
C VAL A 6 -15.81 7.68 9.67
N LEU A 7 -15.46 6.41 9.87
CA LEU A 7 -16.04 5.32 9.08
C LEU A 7 -17.57 5.24 9.21
N ALA A 8 -18.09 5.27 10.44
CA ALA A 8 -19.53 5.23 10.70
C ALA A 8 -20.26 6.45 10.11
N GLY A 9 -19.66 7.65 10.17
CA GLY A 9 -20.22 8.86 9.58
C GLY A 9 -20.38 8.79 8.06
N HIS A 10 -19.60 7.93 7.40
CA HIS A 10 -19.68 7.63 5.97
C HIS A 10 -20.39 6.30 5.66
N SER A 11 -21.10 5.73 6.64
CA SER A 11 -21.82 4.46 6.52
C SER A 11 -20.93 3.27 6.12
N ILE A 12 -19.69 3.24 6.61
CA ILE A 12 -18.79 2.08 6.53
C ILE A 12 -18.85 1.35 7.87
N GLU A 13 -19.48 0.18 7.87
CA GLU A 13 -19.67 -0.65 9.07
C GLU A 13 -19.01 -2.04 8.94
N SER A 14 -18.66 -2.44 7.72
CA SER A 14 -18.07 -3.75 7.41
C SER A 14 -16.93 -3.65 6.40
N ILE A 15 -16.11 -4.70 6.31
CA ILE A 15 -15.08 -4.84 5.26
C ILE A 15 -15.73 -4.81 3.87
N SER A 16 -16.92 -5.40 3.71
CA SER A 16 -17.64 -5.41 2.43
C SER A 16 -17.98 -4.00 1.95
N ASP A 17 -18.31 -3.08 2.86
CA ASP A 17 -18.59 -1.68 2.52
C ASP A 17 -17.33 -0.99 1.99
N VAL A 18 -16.18 -1.29 2.57
CA VAL A 18 -14.89 -0.75 2.12
C VAL A 18 -14.53 -1.30 0.74
N VAL A 19 -14.60 -2.62 0.57
CA VAL A 19 -14.26 -3.27 -0.71
C VAL A 19 -15.18 -2.81 -1.83
N GLY A 20 -16.49 -2.71 -1.59
CA GLY A 20 -17.45 -2.27 -2.59
C GLY A 20 -17.32 -0.80 -2.98
N ARG A 21 -16.79 0.05 -2.09
CA ARG A 21 -16.68 1.50 -2.31
C ARG A 21 -15.32 1.94 -2.85
N PHE A 22 -14.29 1.11 -2.67
CA PHE A 22 -12.89 1.42 -2.99
C PHE A 22 -12.26 0.43 -3.97
N ASP A 23 -13.04 -0.11 -4.89
CA ASP A 23 -12.61 -1.08 -5.91
C ASP A 23 -11.64 -0.51 -6.95
N SER A 24 -11.68 0.80 -7.20
CA SER A 24 -10.84 1.50 -8.18
C SER A 24 -9.78 2.41 -7.53
N ARG A 25 -8.73 2.78 -8.27
CA ARG A 25 -7.75 3.78 -7.81
C ARG A 25 -8.38 5.15 -7.58
N GLU A 26 -9.24 5.57 -8.51
CA GLU A 26 -9.86 6.89 -8.47
C GLU A 26 -10.70 7.07 -7.20
N SER A 27 -11.50 6.06 -6.82
CA SER A 27 -12.32 6.10 -5.61
C SER A 27 -11.47 6.11 -4.33
N ARG A 28 -10.31 5.44 -4.34
CA ARG A 28 -9.34 5.44 -3.23
C ARG A 28 -8.67 6.81 -3.03
N GLU A 29 -8.33 7.51 -4.12
CA GLU A 29 -7.57 8.77 -4.09
C GLU A 29 -8.43 10.02 -3.82
N HIS A 30 -9.65 10.08 -4.36
CA HIS A 30 -10.53 11.25 -4.23
C HIS A 30 -11.50 11.18 -3.05
N SER A 31 -11.34 10.17 -2.18
CA SER A 31 -12.20 9.88 -1.05
C SER A 31 -12.27 11.02 -0.02
N ASP A 32 -13.48 11.52 0.25
CA ASP A 32 -13.76 12.40 1.40
C ASP A 32 -13.36 11.72 2.73
N ILE A 33 -13.59 10.41 2.83
CA ILE A 33 -13.24 9.59 3.99
C ILE A 33 -11.72 9.61 4.21
N ALA A 34 -10.93 9.51 3.13
CA ALA A 34 -9.47 9.58 3.23
C ALA A 34 -9.01 10.93 3.76
N ARG A 35 -9.63 12.02 3.30
CA ARG A 35 -9.33 13.37 3.78
C ARG A 35 -9.65 13.53 5.26
N GLU A 36 -10.82 13.11 5.70
CA GLU A 36 -11.21 13.14 7.11
C GLU A 36 -10.34 12.22 7.99
N TRP A 37 -9.99 11.04 7.49
CA TRP A 37 -9.09 10.10 8.17
C TRP A 37 -7.74 10.74 8.47
N LEU A 38 -7.15 11.42 7.48
CA LEU A 38 -5.83 12.06 7.62
C LEU A 38 -5.84 13.24 8.59
N MET A 39 -7.00 13.80 8.93
CA MET A 39 -7.15 14.84 9.95
C MET A 39 -7.10 14.29 11.38
N ILE A 40 -7.22 12.97 11.57
CA ILE A 40 -7.10 12.34 12.88
C ILE A 40 -5.63 12.38 13.32
N THR A 41 -5.37 12.89 14.51
CA THR A 41 -4.02 12.93 15.10
C THR A 41 -3.36 11.55 15.07
N GLY A 42 -2.18 11.48 14.45
CA GLY A 42 -1.40 10.24 14.34
C GLY A 42 -1.77 9.33 13.17
N GLN A 43 -2.77 9.67 12.35
CA GLN A 43 -3.15 8.89 11.15
C GLN A 43 -2.48 9.38 9.86
N SER A 44 -1.72 10.47 9.94
CA SER A 44 -0.90 10.97 8.83
C SER A 44 0.49 10.31 8.74
N SER A 45 0.89 9.55 9.76
CA SER A 45 2.18 8.84 9.82
C SER A 45 1.98 7.39 10.24
N ALA A 46 2.74 6.47 9.63
CA ALA A 46 2.63 5.00 9.76
C ALA A 46 1.28 4.38 9.34
N LEU A 47 0.16 4.80 9.92
CA LEU A 47 -1.22 4.33 9.69
C LEU A 47 -1.98 5.19 8.67
N THR A 48 -1.39 5.37 7.50
CA THR A 48 -2.00 6.14 6.40
C THR A 48 -3.29 5.49 5.90
N TRP A 49 -4.17 6.26 5.25
CA TRP A 49 -5.37 5.75 4.56
C TRP A 49 -5.07 4.53 3.67
N SER A 50 -4.02 4.59 2.85
CA SER A 50 -3.61 3.45 2.00
C SER A 50 -3.20 2.20 2.79
N TYR A 51 -2.71 2.37 4.02
CA TYR A 51 -2.37 1.23 4.88
C TYR A 51 -3.62 0.58 5.46
N PHE A 52 -4.60 1.38 5.87
CA PHE A 52 -5.91 0.87 6.27
C PHE A 52 -6.55 0.05 5.13
N LEU A 53 -6.59 0.59 3.92
CA LEU A 53 -7.11 -0.10 2.74
C LEU A 53 -6.40 -1.44 2.48
N MET A 54 -5.07 -1.44 2.56
CA MET A 54 -4.27 -2.66 2.42
C MET A 54 -4.65 -3.72 3.48
N LEU A 55 -4.81 -3.32 4.75
CA LEU A 55 -5.14 -4.25 5.84
C LEU A 55 -6.54 -4.86 5.71
N VAL A 56 -7.49 -4.15 5.08
CA VAL A 56 -8.85 -4.67 4.83
C VAL A 56 -8.98 -5.39 3.49
N GLY A 57 -7.86 -5.60 2.77
CA GLY A 57 -7.84 -6.37 1.53
C GLY A 57 -8.25 -5.60 0.28
N VAL A 58 -8.33 -4.28 0.34
CA VAL A 58 -8.50 -3.46 -0.87
C VAL A 58 -7.18 -3.45 -1.64
N PRO A 59 -7.15 -3.91 -2.90
CA PRO A 59 -5.91 -4.02 -3.67
C PRO A 59 -5.28 -2.64 -3.84
N GLY A 60 -3.96 -2.57 -3.69
CA GLY A 60 -3.20 -1.35 -3.93
C GLY A 60 -1.76 -1.42 -3.42
N VAL A 61 -0.92 -0.53 -3.93
CA VAL A 61 0.49 -0.42 -3.50
C VAL A 61 0.65 0.73 -2.52
N LYS A 62 1.02 0.44 -1.27
CA LYS A 62 1.44 1.46 -0.32
C LYS A 62 2.89 1.82 -0.63
N ALA A 63 3.09 2.92 -1.37
CA ALA A 63 4.43 3.43 -1.64
C ALA A 63 5.10 3.98 -0.36
N ASP A 64 5.73 3.09 0.40
CA ASP A 64 6.59 3.42 1.52
C ASP A 64 7.96 3.92 1.04
N ARG A 65 8.92 4.13 1.97
CA ARG A 65 10.26 4.58 1.59
C ARG A 65 11.01 3.57 0.72
N MET A 66 10.72 2.27 0.83
CA MET A 66 11.40 1.21 0.10
C MET A 66 10.92 1.16 -1.34
N ILE A 67 9.60 1.22 -1.55
CA ILE A 67 9.01 1.30 -2.88
C ILE A 67 9.49 2.57 -3.61
N VAL A 68 9.42 3.72 -2.95
CA VAL A 68 9.89 4.98 -3.54
C VAL A 68 11.37 4.91 -3.92
N ARG A 69 12.23 4.37 -3.05
CA ARG A 69 13.65 4.17 -3.35
C ARG A 69 13.86 3.22 -4.53
N PHE A 70 13.09 2.14 -4.62
CA PHE A 70 13.16 1.21 -5.75
C PHE A 70 12.83 1.87 -7.07
N VAL A 71 11.68 2.53 -7.16
CA VAL A 71 11.24 3.13 -8.40
C VAL A 71 12.17 4.28 -8.80
N THR A 72 12.61 5.10 -7.84
CA THR A 72 13.60 6.17 -8.09
C THR A 72 14.89 5.60 -8.67
N HIS A 73 15.40 4.50 -8.10
CA HIS A 73 16.64 3.86 -8.54
C HIS A 73 16.52 3.22 -9.92
N VAL A 74 15.48 2.42 -10.16
CA VAL A 74 15.27 1.70 -11.44
C VAL A 74 15.02 2.67 -12.60
N LEU A 75 14.38 3.82 -12.34
CA LEU A 75 14.15 4.86 -13.34
C LEU A 75 15.31 5.86 -13.47
N GLU A 76 16.42 5.64 -12.77
CA GLU A 76 17.60 6.52 -12.77
C GLU A 76 17.25 8.00 -12.52
N ARG A 77 16.26 8.24 -11.64
CA ARG A 77 15.79 9.60 -11.38
C ARG A 77 16.81 10.35 -10.51
N PRO A 78 17.13 11.61 -10.85
CA PRO A 78 18.08 12.42 -10.06
C PRO A 78 17.50 12.89 -8.72
N LYS A 79 16.18 12.79 -8.53
CA LYS A 79 15.47 13.14 -7.29
C LYS A 79 14.45 12.05 -6.97
N GLU A 80 14.17 11.91 -5.68
CA GLU A 80 13.14 11.00 -5.17
C GLU A 80 11.78 11.35 -5.78
N ILE A 81 11.11 10.35 -6.37
CA ILE A 81 9.77 10.53 -6.92
C ILE A 81 8.72 10.56 -5.80
N SER A 82 7.53 11.07 -6.11
CA SER A 82 6.46 11.10 -5.12
C SER A 82 5.95 9.69 -4.77
N ARG A 83 5.41 9.51 -3.56
CA ARG A 83 4.73 8.26 -3.17
C ARG A 83 3.57 7.91 -4.11
N HIS A 84 2.83 8.92 -4.56
CA HIS A 84 1.72 8.75 -5.48
C HIS A 84 2.20 8.18 -6.82
N GLU A 85 3.24 8.79 -7.40
CA GLU A 85 3.85 8.35 -8.65
C GLU A 85 4.44 6.94 -8.51
N ALA A 86 5.16 6.64 -7.42
CA ALA A 86 5.71 5.32 -7.17
C ALA A 86 4.62 4.25 -7.06
N SER A 87 3.54 4.53 -6.31
CA SER A 87 2.39 3.62 -6.18
C SER A 87 1.75 3.35 -7.53
N ARG A 88 1.51 4.40 -8.32
CA ARG A 88 0.91 4.30 -9.65
C ARG A 88 1.73 3.42 -10.58
N LEU A 89 3.04 3.66 -10.67
CA LEU A 89 3.92 2.92 -11.56
C LEU A 89 4.00 1.43 -11.18
N ILE A 90 4.03 1.09 -9.89
CA ILE A 90 4.04 -0.31 -9.47
C ILE A 90 2.69 -0.99 -9.75
N GLU A 91 1.55 -0.32 -9.54
CA GLU A 91 0.24 -0.88 -9.92
C GLU A 91 0.15 -1.10 -11.45
N GLU A 92 0.59 -0.14 -12.26
CA GLU A 92 0.64 -0.30 -13.73
C GLU A 92 1.54 -1.46 -14.17
N VAL A 93 2.72 -1.62 -13.55
CA VAL A 93 3.60 -2.77 -13.83
C VAL A 93 2.95 -4.08 -13.41
N ALA A 94 2.29 -4.12 -12.26
CA ALA A 94 1.60 -5.32 -11.80
C ALA A 94 0.46 -5.73 -12.75
N ASP A 95 -0.28 -4.76 -13.29
CA ASP A 95 -1.31 -4.97 -14.30
C ASP A 95 -0.69 -5.54 -15.59
N ILE A 96 0.39 -4.94 -16.09
CA ILE A 96 1.10 -5.41 -17.30
C ILE A 96 1.61 -6.83 -17.13
N MET A 97 2.13 -7.16 -15.93
CA MET A 97 2.67 -8.48 -15.61
C MET A 97 1.58 -9.49 -15.21
N CYS A 98 0.32 -9.07 -15.09
CA CYS A 98 -0.79 -9.87 -14.58
C CYS A 98 -0.49 -10.50 -13.20
N VAL A 99 0.15 -9.74 -12.30
CA VAL A 99 0.48 -10.20 -10.94
C VAL A 99 -0.29 -9.43 -9.87
N ASN A 100 -0.48 -10.05 -8.72
CA ASN A 100 -1.12 -9.40 -7.57
C ASN A 100 -0.26 -8.24 -7.03
N TYR A 101 -0.89 -7.09 -6.78
CA TYR A 101 -0.22 -5.87 -6.32
C TYR A 101 0.54 -6.06 -5.01
N ILE A 102 -0.08 -6.75 -4.04
CA ILE A 102 0.49 -7.01 -2.71
C ILE A 102 1.72 -7.91 -2.85
N TYR A 103 1.66 -8.90 -3.74
CA TYR A 103 2.82 -9.76 -4.00
C TYR A 103 3.96 -8.99 -4.64
N LEU A 104 3.70 -8.11 -5.61
CA LEU A 104 4.75 -7.30 -6.21
C LEU A 104 5.38 -6.33 -5.19
N ASP A 105 4.56 -5.62 -4.42
CA ASP A 105 5.00 -4.73 -3.34
C ASP A 105 5.90 -5.47 -2.33
N HIS A 106 5.45 -6.63 -1.82
CA HIS A 106 6.23 -7.43 -0.88
C HIS A 106 7.57 -7.90 -1.47
N ASN A 107 7.61 -8.28 -2.74
CA ASN A 107 8.85 -8.69 -3.41
C ASN A 107 9.84 -7.52 -3.52
N ILE A 108 9.37 -6.33 -3.93
CA ILE A 108 10.18 -5.12 -4.01
C ILE A 108 10.70 -4.73 -2.63
N TRP A 109 9.82 -4.75 -1.61
CA TRP A 109 10.18 -4.44 -0.24
C TRP A 109 11.28 -5.38 0.26
N ARG A 110 11.13 -6.69 0.02
CA ARG A 110 12.15 -7.71 0.36
C ARG A 110 13.48 -7.39 -0.29
N PHE A 111 13.48 -7.18 -1.61
CA PHE A 111 14.67 -6.82 -2.38
C PHE A 111 15.38 -5.59 -1.81
N GLN A 112 14.65 -4.50 -1.54
CA GLN A 112 15.24 -3.27 -1.02
C GLN A 112 15.70 -3.39 0.45
N SER A 113 15.01 -4.20 1.25
CA SER A 113 15.27 -4.33 2.68
C SER A 113 16.60 -5.02 2.99
N GLY A 114 17.16 -5.77 2.03
CA GLY A 114 18.38 -6.56 2.24
C GLY A 114 18.22 -7.64 3.32
N ARG A 115 17.00 -7.90 3.80
CA ARG A 115 16.75 -8.95 4.78
C ARG A 115 16.91 -10.30 4.08
N PRO A 116 17.67 -11.25 4.67
CA PRO A 116 17.82 -12.56 4.08
C PRO A 116 16.45 -13.21 3.87
N TYR A 117 16.31 -13.95 2.76
CA TYR A 117 15.29 -14.99 2.68
C TYR A 117 15.51 -15.87 3.92
N LEU A 118 14.45 -16.34 4.58
CA LEU A 118 14.63 -17.51 5.45
C LEU A 118 15.00 -18.65 4.49
N GLN A 119 16.29 -18.76 4.17
CA GLN A 119 16.85 -19.91 3.51
C GLN A 119 16.46 -21.08 4.39
N GLU A 120 15.76 -22.06 3.81
CA GLU A 120 15.53 -23.34 4.46
C GLU A 120 16.88 -24.05 4.59
N ASP A 121 17.71 -23.60 5.53
CA ASP A 121 18.82 -24.39 6.04
C ASP A 121 18.36 -25.02 7.36
N SER A 122 17.61 -26.09 7.19
CA SER A 122 17.62 -27.23 8.10
C SER A 122 17.04 -28.43 7.37
N SER A 123 17.84 -29.04 6.48
CA SER A 123 17.79 -30.49 6.38
C SER A 123 18.31 -31.03 7.72
N PRO A 124 17.52 -31.75 8.52
CA PRO A 124 18.02 -32.37 9.75
C PRO A 124 18.81 -33.67 9.49
N PHE A 125 19.24 -33.90 8.24
CA PHE A 125 19.88 -35.14 7.81
C PHE A 125 21.10 -34.83 6.93
N GLU A 126 22.18 -34.33 7.53
CA GLU A 126 23.57 -34.60 7.13
C GLU A 126 24.39 -34.95 8.38
#